data_AF-A0A4R7K475-F1
#
_entry.id   AF-A0A4R7K475-F1
#
_cell.length_a   1.000
_cell.length_b   1.000
_cell.length_c   1.000
_cell.angle_alpha   90.00
_cell.angle_beta   90.00
_cell.angle_gamma   90.00
#
_symmetry.space_group_name_H-M   'P 1'
#
loop_
_entity.id
_entity.type
_entity.pdbx_description
1 polymer ?
#
loop_
_entity_poly.entity_id
_entity_poly.type
_entity_poly.pdbx_seq_one_letter_code
_entity_poly.pdbx_strand_id
1 'polypeptide(L)'
;MYLVLICFVIALTAKAQDKSYTESDFYGTWSLDLNEYELENDLYIFEKEKSSSSQEEKLNIIVTFLESSKCRVNYDRTSGFCGNETFKEYNWSFDKGSDIINIYHSIELLKEFKEQSPEDFKDFDLPEKYKSMELKIVTLQNGGTGLEISDWE
;
A
#
# COMPACT_ATOMS: atom_id res chain seq x y z
N MET A 1 -3.45 48.28 27.97
CA MET A 1 -2.91 47.73 26.70
C MET A 1 -2.49 46.28 26.91
N TYR A 2 -3.40 45.31 27.09
CA TYR A 2 -3.07 43.87 27.16
C TYR A 2 -4.34 43.00 27.03
N LEU A 3 -5.17 43.22 26.02
CA LEU A 3 -6.40 42.41 25.82
C LEU A 3 -6.70 42.08 24.35
N VAL A 4 -5.69 42.16 23.48
CA VAL A 4 -5.85 41.86 22.03
C VAL A 4 -4.92 40.73 21.56
N LEU A 5 -4.04 40.21 22.42
CA LEU A 5 -2.95 39.31 22.00
C LEU A 5 -3.13 37.83 22.38
N ILE A 6 -4.36 37.36 22.62
CA ILE A 6 -4.61 35.94 22.96
C ILE A 6 -5.47 35.21 21.90
N CYS A 7 -6.11 35.92 20.96
CA CYS A 7 -6.94 35.26 19.94
C CYS A 7 -6.20 34.77 18.70
N PHE A 8 -4.90 35.05 18.54
CA PHE A 8 -4.16 34.71 17.31
C PHE A 8 -3.38 33.39 17.35
N VAL A 9 -3.30 32.70 18.49
CA VAL A 9 -2.53 31.45 18.61
C VAL A 9 -3.40 30.19 18.47
N ILE A 10 -4.73 30.32 18.53
CA ILE A 10 -5.65 29.16 18.42
C ILE A 10 -6.01 28.86 16.94
N ALA A 11 -5.71 29.75 16.00
CA ALA A 11 -6.05 29.57 14.59
C ALA A 11 -5.03 28.74 13.78
N LEU A 12 -3.85 28.45 14.32
CA LEU A 12 -2.78 27.74 13.59
C LEU A 12 -2.57 26.28 14.02
N THR A 13 -3.26 25.79 15.05
CA THR A 13 -3.13 24.39 15.50
C THR A 13 -4.17 23.45 14.89
N ALA A 14 -5.02 23.91 13.96
CA ALA A 14 -6.17 23.15 13.46
C ALA A 14 -5.95 22.42 12.11
N LYS A 15 -4.71 22.25 11.64
CA LYS A 15 -4.41 21.54 10.37
C LYS A 15 -3.36 20.44 10.43
N ALA A 16 -3.02 19.97 11.62
CA ALA A 16 -2.52 18.61 11.81
C ALA A 16 -3.63 17.84 12.53
N GLN A 17 -4.73 17.56 11.82
CA GLN A 17 -5.53 16.40 12.23
C GLN A 17 -4.61 15.22 11.99
N ASP A 18 -4.09 14.61 13.06
CA ASP A 18 -3.52 13.27 12.98
C ASP A 18 -4.60 12.37 12.37
N LYS A 19 -4.49 12.12 11.06
CA LYS A 19 -5.31 11.13 10.38
C LYS A 19 -4.85 9.79 10.94
N SER A 20 -5.56 9.30 11.94
CA SER A 20 -5.36 7.94 12.43
C SER A 20 -5.94 6.98 11.39
N TYR A 21 -5.08 6.40 10.56
CA TYR A 21 -5.48 5.36 9.64
C TYR A 21 -5.80 4.04 10.36
N THR A 22 -6.66 3.26 9.71
CA THR A 22 -7.07 1.90 10.06
C THR A 22 -6.97 1.02 8.81
N GLU A 23 -6.89 -0.29 8.98
CA GLU A 23 -6.83 -1.23 7.83
C GLU A 23 -7.98 -1.02 6.84
N SER A 24 -9.18 -0.73 7.35
CA SER A 24 -10.36 -0.51 6.51
C SER A 24 -10.25 0.69 5.58
N ASP A 25 -9.41 1.67 5.88
CA ASP A 25 -9.20 2.83 5.00
C ASP A 25 -8.53 2.43 3.67
N PHE A 26 -7.77 1.32 3.70
CA PHE A 26 -6.99 0.83 2.56
C PHE A 26 -7.72 -0.20 1.72
N TYR A 27 -8.80 -0.82 2.22
CA TYR A 27 -9.57 -1.78 1.43
C TYR A 27 -10.04 -1.19 0.10
N GLY A 28 -10.05 -2.06 -0.93
CA GLY A 28 -10.41 -1.72 -2.30
C GLY A 28 -9.23 -1.74 -3.26
N THR A 29 -9.48 -1.26 -4.47
CA THR A 29 -8.51 -1.26 -5.58
C THR A 29 -7.73 0.05 -5.62
N TRP A 30 -6.43 -0.09 -5.77
CA TRP A 30 -5.46 0.97 -5.95
C TRP A 30 -4.72 0.71 -7.25
N SER A 31 -4.51 1.75 -8.04
CA SER A 31 -3.81 1.65 -9.31
C SER A 31 -2.70 2.68 -9.43
N LEU A 32 -1.64 2.26 -10.10
CA LEU A 32 -0.49 3.07 -10.48
C LEU A 32 -0.43 3.09 -12.00
N ASP A 33 -0.67 4.25 -12.60
CA ASP A 33 -0.57 4.44 -14.06
C ASP A 33 0.90 4.70 -14.42
N LEU A 34 1.54 3.71 -15.03
CA LEU A 34 2.95 3.80 -15.39
C LEU A 34 3.21 4.80 -16.53
N ASN A 35 2.18 5.21 -17.28
CA ASN A 35 2.33 6.18 -18.36
C ASN A 35 2.52 7.61 -17.85
N GLU A 36 2.20 7.89 -16.58
CA GLU A 36 2.37 9.21 -15.98
C GLU A 36 3.82 9.51 -15.55
N TYR A 37 4.73 8.54 -15.74
CA TYR A 37 6.10 8.60 -15.24
C TYR A 37 7.11 8.42 -16.39
N GLU A 38 8.07 9.35 -16.50
CA GLU A 38 9.03 9.42 -17.61
C GLU A 38 10.44 8.91 -17.24
N LEU A 39 10.66 8.44 -16.00
CA LEU A 39 11.92 7.86 -15.43
C LEU A 39 13.10 8.86 -15.40
N GLU A 40 13.51 9.39 -14.24
CA GLU A 40 14.56 8.80 -13.37
C GLU A 40 14.42 9.16 -11.88
N ASN A 41 13.42 9.96 -11.48
CA ASN A 41 13.21 10.41 -10.08
C ASN A 41 11.73 10.42 -9.66
N ASP A 42 10.91 9.68 -10.37
CA ASP A 42 9.47 9.72 -10.14
C ASP A 42 9.07 8.86 -8.93
N LEU A 43 8.25 9.46 -8.07
CA LEU A 43 7.63 8.74 -6.95
C LEU A 43 6.43 7.96 -7.48
N TYR A 44 6.53 6.64 -7.47
CA TYR A 44 5.44 5.76 -7.87
C TYR A 44 4.36 5.76 -6.79
N ILE A 45 3.29 6.51 -7.02
CA ILE A 45 2.18 6.66 -6.08
C ILE A 45 0.94 5.98 -6.64
N PHE A 46 0.43 5.00 -5.92
CA PHE A 46 -0.89 4.43 -6.19
C PHE A 46 -1.98 5.38 -5.72
N GLU A 47 -3.02 5.51 -6.54
CA GLU A 47 -4.26 6.20 -6.20
C GLU A 47 -5.40 5.21 -6.04
N LYS A 48 -6.35 5.52 -5.16
CA LYS A 48 -7.55 4.69 -4.96
C LYS A 48 -8.48 4.83 -6.16
N GLU A 49 -8.83 3.72 -6.80
CA GLU A 49 -9.72 3.75 -7.96
C GLU A 49 -11.10 4.30 -7.57
N LYS A 50 -11.53 5.33 -8.29
CA LYS A 50 -12.90 5.83 -8.23
C LYS A 50 -13.70 5.05 -9.26
N SER A 51 -14.93 4.67 -8.93
CA SER A 51 -15.79 3.75 -9.67
C SER A 51 -16.27 4.22 -11.07
N SER A 52 -15.53 5.10 -11.75
CA SER A 52 -15.86 5.54 -13.11
C SER A 52 -14.67 6.18 -13.82
N SER A 53 -14.03 5.43 -14.70
CA SER A 53 -13.58 5.97 -15.99
C SER A 53 -13.29 4.82 -16.95
N SER A 54 -13.66 5.03 -18.21
CA SER A 54 -13.47 4.14 -19.35
C SER A 54 -12.09 3.47 -19.36
N GLN A 55 -12.08 2.17 -19.65
CA GLN A 55 -10.89 1.38 -19.97
C GLN A 55 -10.23 1.95 -21.24
N GLU A 56 -9.43 2.99 -21.10
CA GLU A 56 -8.30 3.19 -22.02
C GLU A 56 -7.22 2.18 -21.61
N GLU A 57 -6.54 1.60 -22.61
CA GLU A 57 -5.45 0.63 -22.42
C GLU A 57 -4.27 1.31 -21.69
N LYS A 58 -4.34 1.33 -20.36
CA LYS A 58 -3.32 1.91 -19.49
C LYS A 58 -2.44 0.78 -18.96
N LEU A 59 -1.13 0.99 -18.99
CA LEU A 59 -0.16 0.12 -18.32
C LEU A 59 -0.25 0.41 -16.83
N ASN A 60 -1.04 -0.40 -16.12
CA ASN A 60 -1.32 -0.19 -14.72
C ASN A 60 -0.75 -1.32 -13.87
N ILE A 61 -0.14 -0.95 -12.74
CA ILE A 61 0.00 -1.88 -11.62
C ILE A 61 -1.24 -1.72 -10.76
N ILE A 62 -1.91 -2.83 -10.46
CA ILE A 62 -3.15 -2.83 -9.66
C ILE A 62 -2.90 -3.63 -8.39
N VAL A 63 -3.22 -3.03 -7.24
CA VAL A 63 -3.25 -3.68 -5.94
C VAL A 63 -4.67 -3.63 -5.39
N THR A 64 -5.23 -4.78 -5.03
CA THR A 64 -6.53 -4.86 -4.36
C THR A 64 -6.34 -5.37 -2.94
N PHE A 65 -6.58 -4.51 -1.95
CA PHE A 65 -6.56 -4.90 -0.54
C PHE A 65 -7.93 -5.45 -0.13
N LEU A 66 -7.92 -6.65 0.43
CA LEU A 66 -9.09 -7.39 0.89
C LEU A 66 -9.05 -7.55 2.41
N GLU A 67 -10.18 -7.95 2.98
CA GLU A 67 -10.28 -8.33 4.38
C GLU A 67 -9.40 -9.53 4.72
N SER A 68 -9.17 -9.75 6.02
CA SER A 68 -8.36 -10.87 6.54
C SER A 68 -6.92 -10.86 6.02
N SER A 69 -6.34 -9.67 5.84
CA SER A 69 -4.93 -9.49 5.46
C SER A 69 -4.55 -10.12 4.11
N LYS A 70 -5.52 -10.27 3.19
CA LYS A 70 -5.28 -10.77 1.82
C LYS A 70 -5.23 -9.63 0.83
N CYS A 71 -4.38 -9.74 -0.19
CA CYS A 71 -4.38 -8.80 -1.30
C CYS A 71 -4.03 -9.46 -2.62
N ARG A 72 -4.40 -8.82 -3.71
CA ARG A 72 -4.10 -9.26 -5.08
C ARG A 72 -3.29 -8.20 -5.78
N VAL A 73 -2.25 -8.62 -6.49
CA VAL A 73 -1.41 -7.71 -7.27
C VAL A 73 -1.38 -8.16 -8.71
N ASN A 74 -1.69 -7.25 -9.63
CA ASN A 74 -1.47 -7.41 -11.06
C ASN A 74 -0.34 -6.46 -11.48
N TYR A 75 0.72 -7.04 -12.02
CA TYR A 75 1.85 -6.32 -12.59
C TYR A 75 1.69 -6.29 -14.11
N ASP A 76 0.63 -5.66 -14.61
CA ASP A 76 0.39 -5.62 -16.05
C ASP A 76 1.38 -4.65 -16.71
N ARG A 77 2.57 -5.17 -17.01
CA ARG A 77 3.57 -4.47 -17.81
C ARG A 77 3.36 -4.69 -19.32
N THR A 78 2.42 -5.55 -19.72
CA THR A 78 2.25 -5.98 -21.11
C THR A 78 0.89 -6.66 -21.33
N SER A 79 -0.13 -5.92 -21.76
CA SER A 79 -1.34 -6.53 -22.33
C SER A 79 -1.70 -5.93 -23.69
N GLY A 80 -0.77 -6.02 -24.64
CA GLY A 80 -1.06 -5.92 -26.07
C GLY A 80 -1.61 -7.22 -26.67
N PHE A 81 -2.08 -8.19 -25.87
CA PHE A 81 -2.60 -9.45 -26.40
C PHE A 81 -3.69 -10.05 -25.51
N CYS A 82 -4.78 -10.47 -26.15
CA CYS A 82 -6.00 -10.98 -25.55
C CYS A 82 -5.80 -11.99 -24.40
N GLY A 83 -6.33 -11.66 -23.22
CA GLY A 83 -6.92 -12.63 -22.28
C GLY A 83 -5.98 -13.33 -21.30
N ASN A 84 -5.56 -12.63 -20.25
CA ASN A 84 -5.68 -13.04 -18.84
C ASN A 84 -4.85 -12.09 -17.98
N GLU A 85 -5.50 -11.06 -17.43
CA GLU A 85 -4.99 -10.32 -16.28
C GLU A 85 -4.72 -11.32 -15.14
N THR A 86 -3.46 -11.71 -14.96
CA THR A 86 -3.09 -12.74 -13.99
C THR A 86 -2.76 -12.06 -12.67
N PHE A 87 -3.79 -11.85 -11.84
CA PHE A 87 -3.57 -11.43 -10.46
C PHE A 87 -2.84 -12.52 -9.69
N LYS A 88 -1.79 -12.13 -8.98
CA LYS A 88 -1.11 -12.96 -7.99
C LYS A 88 -1.69 -12.66 -6.61
N GLU A 89 -1.86 -13.71 -5.82
CA GLU A 89 -2.36 -13.61 -4.44
C GLU A 89 -1.21 -13.38 -3.46
N TYR A 90 -1.41 -12.44 -2.55
CA TYR A 90 -0.47 -12.01 -1.53
C TYR A 90 -1.20 -11.82 -0.20
N ASN A 91 -0.42 -11.56 0.84
CA ASN A 91 -0.94 -11.07 2.11
C ASN A 91 -0.39 -9.67 2.36
N TRP A 92 -1.06 -8.93 3.24
CA TRP A 92 -0.62 -7.61 3.62
C TRP A 92 -0.86 -7.31 5.09
N SER A 93 -0.14 -6.34 5.61
CA SER A 93 -0.33 -5.83 6.97
C SER A 93 -0.06 -4.34 7.03
N PHE A 94 -0.77 -3.64 7.91
CA PHE A 94 -0.59 -2.22 8.16
C PHE A 94 0.12 -1.99 9.50
N ASP A 95 1.28 -1.34 9.47
CA ASP A 95 1.96 -0.82 10.65
C ASP A 95 1.52 0.63 10.89
N LYS A 96 0.65 0.79 11.90
CA LYS A 96 0.13 2.09 12.32
C LYS A 96 1.20 3.00 12.93
N GLY A 97 2.28 2.45 13.49
CA GLY A 97 3.35 3.24 14.11
C GLY A 97 4.20 3.98 13.08
N SER A 98 4.36 3.40 11.89
CA SER A 98 5.20 3.93 10.82
C SER A 98 4.43 4.40 9.59
N ASP A 99 3.11 4.22 9.56
CA ASP A 99 2.24 4.46 8.40
C ASP A 99 2.71 3.69 7.14
N ILE A 100 3.10 2.43 7.36
CA ILE A 100 3.61 1.53 6.31
C ILE A 100 2.65 0.37 6.08
N ILE A 101 2.39 0.08 4.80
CA ILE A 101 1.73 -1.15 4.36
C ILE A 101 2.79 -2.08 3.78
N ASN A 102 2.85 -3.30 4.29
CA ASN A 102 3.72 -4.35 3.78
C ASN A 102 2.91 -5.36 3.00
N ILE A 103 3.30 -5.64 1.76
CA ILE A 103 2.79 -6.75 0.94
C ILE A 103 3.83 -7.86 0.95
N TYR A 104 3.41 -9.09 1.22
CA TYR A 104 4.30 -10.23 1.38
C TYR A 104 3.67 -11.54 0.92
N HIS A 105 4.53 -12.48 0.53
CA HIS A 105 4.13 -13.86 0.36
C HIS A 105 4.06 -14.53 1.74
N SER A 106 2.89 -15.06 2.09
CA SER A 106 2.77 -16.03 3.18
C SER A 106 3.05 -17.40 2.59
N ILE A 107 4.09 -18.07 3.06
CA ILE A 107 4.33 -19.46 2.69
C ILE A 107 3.57 -20.33 3.70
N GLU A 108 2.43 -20.87 3.26
CA GLU A 108 1.61 -21.77 4.08
C GLU A 108 2.43 -22.94 4.64
N LEU A 109 3.34 -23.48 3.82
CA LEU A 109 4.27 -24.52 4.23
C LEU A 109 5.23 -24.11 5.35
N LEU A 110 5.65 -22.83 5.42
CA LEU A 110 6.46 -22.34 6.54
C LEU A 110 5.63 -22.17 7.81
N LYS A 111 4.37 -21.78 7.67
CA LYS A 111 3.45 -21.72 8.80
C LYS A 111 3.20 -23.12 9.37
N GLU A 112 2.93 -24.10 8.52
CA GLU A 112 2.79 -25.50 8.91
C GLU A 112 4.07 -26.04 9.54
N PHE A 113 5.23 -25.74 8.95
CA PHE A 113 6.53 -26.16 9.48
C PHE A 113 6.80 -25.57 10.87
N LYS A 114 6.49 -24.28 11.09
CA LYS A 114 6.60 -23.63 12.40
C LYS A 114 5.67 -24.26 13.45
N GLU A 115 4.46 -24.64 13.05
CA GLU A 115 3.50 -25.29 13.95
C GLU A 115 3.91 -26.72 14.31
N GLN A 116 4.49 -27.46 13.36
CA GLN A 116 4.89 -28.86 13.54
C GLN A 116 6.26 -29.01 14.24
N SER A 117 7.20 -28.12 13.95
CA SER A 117 8.59 -28.17 14.43
C SER A 117 9.12 -26.77 14.79
N PRO A 118 8.65 -26.15 15.88
CA PRO A 118 9.03 -24.78 16.24
C PRO A 118 10.51 -24.62 16.60
N GLU A 119 11.15 -25.65 17.18
CA GLU A 119 12.58 -25.63 17.50
C GLU A 119 13.43 -25.66 16.23
N ASP A 120 13.11 -26.56 15.29
CA ASP A 120 13.81 -26.61 13.99
C ASP A 120 13.60 -25.31 13.20
N PHE A 121 12.38 -24.77 13.18
CA PHE A 121 12.09 -23.50 12.51
C PHE A 121 12.97 -22.37 13.04
N LYS A 122 13.18 -22.33 14.35
CA LYS A 122 14.05 -21.36 15.02
C LYS A 122 15.53 -21.61 14.71
N ASP A 123 15.97 -22.86 14.69
CA ASP A 123 17.35 -23.25 14.39
C ASP A 123 17.75 -22.94 12.93
N PHE A 124 16.81 -23.02 11.99
CA PHE A 124 17.02 -22.67 10.59
C PHE A 124 16.92 -21.16 10.30
N ASP A 125 16.53 -20.34 11.27
CA ASP A 125 16.35 -18.89 11.13
C ASP A 125 15.50 -18.50 9.90
N LEU A 126 14.43 -19.26 9.66
CA LEU A 126 13.58 -19.06 8.48
C LEU A 126 12.67 -17.84 8.66
N PRO A 127 12.55 -16.97 7.64
CA PRO A 127 11.66 -15.83 7.72
C PRO A 127 10.19 -16.28 7.69
N GLU A 128 9.36 -15.68 8.55
CA GLU A 128 7.92 -15.99 8.59
C GLU A 128 7.17 -15.45 7.36
N LYS A 129 7.74 -14.45 6.67
CA LYS A 129 7.16 -13.73 5.55
C LYS A 129 8.28 -13.35 4.58
N TYR A 130 7.99 -13.43 3.28
CA TYR A 130 8.86 -12.86 2.24
C TYR A 130 8.25 -11.57 1.76
N LYS A 131 8.90 -10.45 2.08
CA LYS A 131 8.46 -9.12 1.65
C LYS A 131 8.44 -9.08 0.12
N SER A 132 7.49 -8.35 -0.44
CA SER A 132 7.41 -8.17 -1.90
C SER A 132 7.34 -6.70 -2.26
N MET A 133 6.61 -5.90 -1.47
CA MET A 133 6.49 -4.47 -1.68
C MET A 133 6.20 -3.76 -0.35
N GLU A 134 6.79 -2.59 -0.17
CA GLU A 134 6.50 -1.66 0.90
C GLU A 134 5.85 -0.40 0.34
N LEU A 135 4.76 0.02 0.97
CA LEU A 135 4.03 1.20 0.59
C LEU A 135 3.95 2.15 1.78
N LYS A 136 4.39 3.39 1.58
CA LYS A 136 4.25 4.47 2.54
C LYS A 136 2.99 5.27 2.26
N ILE A 137 2.23 5.58 3.29
CA ILE A 137 1.04 6.43 3.15
C ILE A 137 1.49 7.87 2.93
N VAL A 138 0.96 8.50 1.88
CA VAL A 138 1.21 9.90 1.54
C VAL A 138 -0.09 10.67 1.38
N THR A 139 -0.03 11.98 1.64
CA THR A 139 -1.12 12.89 1.32
C THR A 139 -0.88 13.53 -0.03
N LEU A 140 -1.80 13.33 -0.97
CA LEU A 140 -1.76 13.92 -2.30
C LEU A 140 -2.05 15.43 -2.23
N GLN A 141 -1.67 16.18 -3.27
CA GLN A 141 -1.92 17.63 -3.34
C GLN A 141 -3.41 17.98 -3.26
N ASN A 142 -4.28 17.09 -3.74
CA ASN A 142 -5.74 17.24 -3.66
C ASN A 142 -6.31 16.91 -2.26
N GLY A 143 -5.47 16.60 -1.27
CA GLY A 143 -5.85 16.20 0.09
C GLY A 143 -6.29 14.74 0.24
N GLY A 144 -6.29 13.98 -0.86
CA GLY A 144 -6.52 12.54 -0.90
C GLY A 144 -5.34 11.75 -0.32
N THR A 145 -5.56 10.44 -0.17
CA THR A 145 -4.53 9.50 0.30
C THR A 145 -3.93 8.80 -0.93
N GLY A 146 -2.60 8.72 -0.99
CA GLY A 146 -1.85 7.91 -1.93
C GLY A 146 -0.99 6.88 -1.21
N LEU A 147 -0.53 5.87 -1.95
CA LEU A 147 0.42 4.88 -1.44
C LEU A 147 1.69 4.93 -2.29
N GLU A 148 2.77 5.44 -1.73
CA GLU A 148 4.08 5.57 -2.40
C GLU A 148 4.89 4.28 -2.24
N ILE A 149 5.45 3.75 -3.32
CA ILE A 149 6.39 2.61 -3.23
C ILE A 149 7.68 3.09 -2.57
N SER A 150 7.95 2.60 -1.35
CA SER A 150 9.21 2.86 -0.63
C SER A 150 10.26 1.77 -0.83
N ASP A 151 9.82 0.56 -1.15
CA ASP A 151 10.68 -0.60 -1.41
C ASP A 151 9.94 -1.61 -2.30
N TRP A 152 10.64 -2.21 -3.26
CA TRP A 152 10.09 -3.20 -4.18
C TRP A 152 11.20 -4.17 -4.60
N GLU A 153 11.03 -5.46 -4.25
CA GLU A 153 11.90 -6.58 -4.63
C GLU A 153 11.78 -6.99 -6.11
#